data_AF-X0TGM9-F1
#
_entry.id   AF-X0TGM9-F1
#
_cell.length_a   1.000
_cell.length_b   1.000
_cell.length_c   1.000
_cell.angle_alpha   90.00
_cell.angle_beta   90.00
_cell.angle_gamma   90.00
#
_symmetry.space_group_name_H-M   'P 1'
#
loop_
_entity.id
_entity.type
_entity.pdbx_description
1 polymer ?
#
loop_
_entity_poly.entity_id
_entity_poly.type
_entity_poly.pdbx_seq_one_letter_code
_entity_poly.pdbx_strand_id
1 'polypeptide(L)' 'IVAGEYVAQELVHPSERQVVMDDSTVALKVDLRAYAYAGEIQSLAARLYRGQTTNMRTPGGGFAPVFTEAAGS' A
#
# COMPACT_ATOMS: atom_id res chain seq x y z
N ILE A 1 29.97 -3.82 -9.15
CA ILE A 1 28.58 -4.13 -9.57
C ILE A 1 28.51 -5.64 -9.64
N VAL A 2 27.76 -6.27 -8.75
CA VAL A 2 27.70 -7.75 -8.66
C VAL A 2 26.79 -8.24 -9.78
N ALA A 3 27.21 -9.27 -10.53
CA ALA A 3 26.43 -9.87 -11.60
C ALA A 3 25.28 -10.72 -11.01
N GLY A 4 24.07 -10.18 -11.04
CA GLY A 4 22.82 -10.87 -10.72
C GLY A 4 21.70 -10.40 -11.66
N GLU A 5 20.67 -11.22 -11.86
CA GLU A 5 19.51 -10.91 -12.69
C GLU A 5 18.67 -9.80 -12.04
N TYR A 6 19.03 -8.54 -12.29
CA TYR A 6 18.24 -7.39 -11.84
C TYR A 6 17.10 -7.12 -12.81
N VAL A 7 15.91 -6.85 -12.27
CA VAL A 7 14.79 -6.32 -13.03
C VAL A 7 14.70 -4.82 -12.75
N ALA A 8 14.67 -4.01 -13.81
CA ALA A 8 14.33 -2.60 -13.74
C ALA A 8 12.90 -2.38 -14.22
N GLN A 9 12.22 -1.40 -13.65
CA GLN A 9 10.87 -1.00 -14.05
C GLN A 9 10.83 0.52 -14.21
N GLU A 10 9.86 1.01 -14.98
CA GLU A 10 9.59 2.44 -15.06
C GLU A 10 9.21 2.99 -13.69
N LEU A 11 9.62 4.23 -13.42
CA LEU A 11 9.31 4.89 -12.16
C LEU A 11 7.84 5.30 -12.13
N VAL A 12 7.06 4.66 -11.27
CA VAL A 12 5.70 5.08 -10.93
C VAL A 12 5.70 5.67 -9.53
N HIS A 13 5.32 6.94 -9.40
CA HIS A 13 5.21 7.58 -8.09
C HIS A 13 4.12 6.90 -7.25
N PRO A 14 4.37 6.66 -5.94
CA PRO A 14 3.39 6.03 -5.09
C PRO A 14 2.21 6.96 -4.85
N SER A 15 1.00 6.40 -4.81
CA SER A 15 -0.17 7.09 -4.28
C SER A 15 -0.01 7.38 -2.79
N GLU A 16 -0.64 8.44 -2.30
CA GLU A 16 -0.60 8.83 -0.88
C GLU A 16 -2.00 9.05 -0.31
N ARG A 17 -2.13 8.88 1.01
CA ARG A 17 -3.33 9.18 1.80
C ARG A 17 -2.98 10.04 3.00
N GLN A 18 -3.83 11.03 3.26
CA GLN A 18 -3.75 11.85 4.47
C GLN A 18 -4.29 11.04 5.64
N VAL A 19 -3.50 10.95 6.71
CA VAL A 19 -3.84 10.27 7.95
C VAL A 19 -3.80 11.29 9.07
N VAL A 20 -4.92 11.42 9.78
CA VAL A 20 -4.99 12.25 10.98
C VAL A 20 -4.38 11.46 12.14
N MET A 21 -3.40 12.07 12.78
CA MET A 21 -2.78 11.63 14.02
C MET A 21 -3.07 12.69 15.10
N ASP A 22 -2.81 12.36 16.36
CA ASP A 22 -3.23 13.16 17.52
C ASP A 22 -2.98 14.67 17.37
N ASP A 23 -1.78 15.06 16.91
CA ASP A 23 -1.34 16.45 16.80
C ASP A 23 -1.11 16.93 15.37
N SER A 24 -1.33 16.07 14.37
CA SER A 24 -0.91 16.36 13.00
C SER A 24 -1.62 15.52 11.95
N THR A 25 -1.72 16.05 10.73
CA THR A 25 -2.10 15.26 9.56
C THR A 25 -0.86 14.97 8.74
N VAL A 26 -0.63 13.69 8.44
CA VAL A 26 0.54 13.24 7.69
C VAL A 26 0.13 12.53 6.41
N ALA A 27 0.87 12.78 5.33
CA ALA A 27 0.75 12.00 4.11
C ALA A 27 1.57 10.70 4.25
N LEU A 28 0.92 9.56 4.05
CA LEU A 28 1.56 8.24 3.98
C LEU A 28 1.33 7.63 2.60
N LYS A 29 2.36 6.94 2.09
CA LYS A 29 2.25 6.17 0.85
C LYS A 29 1.28 5.01 1.06
N VAL A 30 0.50 4.70 0.03
CA VAL A 30 -0.46 3.59 0.04
C VAL A 30 -0.13 2.58 -1.05
N ASP A 31 -0.20 1.30 -0.70
CA ASP A 31 -0.34 0.21 -1.66
C ASP A 31 -1.55 -0.66 -1.33
N LEU A 32 -2.06 -1.38 -2.33
CA LEU A 32 -3.12 -2.37 -2.18
C LEU A 32 -2.54 -3.78 -2.29
N ARG A 33 -3.02 -4.67 -1.42
CA ARG A 33 -2.68 -6.09 -1.41
C ARG A 33 -3.95 -6.89 -1.67
N ALA A 34 -3.98 -7.57 -2.80
CA ALA A 34 -4.94 -8.63 -3.07
C ALA A 34 -4.36 -9.97 -2.63
N TYR A 35 -5.04 -10.63 -1.69
CA TYR A 35 -4.77 -12.03 -1.36
C TYR A 35 -5.64 -12.89 -2.26
N ALA A 36 -5.01 -13.68 -3.12
CA ALA A 36 -5.70 -14.50 -4.12
C ALA A 36 -5.45 -15.98 -3.88
N TYR A 37 -6.45 -16.80 -4.16
CA TYR A 37 -6.39 -18.26 -4.11
C TYR A 37 -7.27 -18.83 -5.22
N ALA A 38 -6.77 -19.87 -5.91
CA ALA A 38 -7.48 -20.52 -7.02
C ALA A 38 -7.96 -19.55 -8.13
N GLY A 39 -7.17 -18.51 -8.44
CA GLY A 39 -7.52 -17.50 -9.45
C GLY A 39 -8.46 -16.39 -8.95
N GLU A 40 -8.95 -16.48 -7.71
CA GLU A 40 -9.96 -15.56 -7.16
C GLU A 40 -9.40 -14.71 -6.02
N ILE A 41 -9.78 -13.43 -5.96
CA ILE A 41 -9.44 -12.52 -4.85
C ILE A 41 -10.25 -12.91 -3.63
N GLN A 42 -9.56 -13.28 -2.54
CA GLN A 42 -10.17 -13.65 -1.27
C GLN A 42 -10.32 -12.43 -0.35
N SER A 43 -9.38 -11.49 -0.42
CA SER A 43 -9.36 -10.30 0.44
C SER A 43 -8.53 -9.18 -0.17
N LEU A 44 -8.91 -7.94 0.15
CA LEU A 44 -8.15 -6.73 -0.14
C LEU A 44 -7.74 -6.08 1.17
N ALA A 45 -6.48 -5.65 1.24
CA ALA A 45 -5.97 -4.82 2.33
C ALA A 45 -5.14 -3.68 1.76
N ALA A 46 -5.22 -2.49 2.36
CA ALA A 46 -4.29 -1.41 2.08
C ALA A 46 -3.13 -1.45 3.08
N ARG A 47 -1.96 -0.97 2.68
CA ARG A 47 -0.84 -0.71 3.60
C ARG A 47 -0.41 0.73 3.51
N LEU A 48 -0.30 1.39 4.65
CA LEU A 48 0.17 2.76 4.79
C LEU A 48 1.58 2.78 5.35
N TYR A 49 2.49 3.48 4.69
CA TYR A 49 3.92 3.46 5.05
C TYR A 49 4.67 4.74 4.66
N ARG A 50 5.86 4.90 5.21
CA ARG A 50 6.85 5.92 4.80
C ARG A 50 8.16 5.27 4.35
N GLY A 51 8.89 5.93 3.46
CA GLY A 51 10.19 5.49 2.95
C GLY A 51 10.12 4.82 1.58
N GLN A 52 11.19 4.12 1.21
CA GLN A 52 11.31 3.43 -0.08
C GLN A 52 10.68 2.04 -0.09
N THR A 53 10.63 1.36 1.07
CA THR A 53 10.10 0.00 1.18
C THR A 53 8.88 -0.01 2.09
N THR A 54 7.85 -0.77 1.71
CA THR A 54 6.70 -0.99 2.58
C THR A 54 7.14 -1.58 3.92
N ASN A 55 6.67 -0.99 5.02
CA ASN A 55 6.98 -1.45 6.36
C ASN A 55 5.74 -1.33 7.25
N MET A 56 5.71 -2.10 8.35
CA MET A 56 4.59 -2.13 9.31
C MET A 56 4.88 -1.36 10.60
N ARG A 57 5.86 -0.45 10.57
CA ARG A 57 6.39 0.22 11.78
C ARG A 57 6.25 1.74 11.74
N THR A 58 5.76 2.29 10.64
CA THR A 58 5.51 3.73 10.53
C THR A 58 4.35 4.11 11.48
N PRO A 59 4.51 5.08 12.38
CA PRO A 59 3.39 5.62 13.15
C PRO A 59 2.25 6.10 12.23
N GLY A 60 1.00 5.75 12.55
CA GLY A 60 -0.16 5.98 11.68
C GLY A 60 -0.21 5.09 10.42
N GLY A 61 0.78 4.22 10.24
CA GLY A 61 0.86 3.26 9.14
C GLY A 61 0.36 1.86 9.51
N GLY A 62 0.73 0.88 8.68
CA GLY A 62 0.30 -0.51 8.85
C GLY A 62 -0.88 -0.87 7.94
N PHE A 63 -1.68 -1.86 8.36
CA PHE A 63 -2.87 -2.26 7.60
C PHE A 63 -3.97 -1.21 7.70
N ALA A 64 -4.62 -0.95 6.57
CA ALA A 64 -5.78 -0.09 6.47
C ALA A 64 -6.91 -0.80 5.69
N PRO A 65 -8.19 -0.51 6.02
CA PRO A 65 -9.32 -1.10 5.30
C PRO A 65 -9.39 -0.58 3.86
N VAL A 66 -9.92 -1.42 2.97
CA VAL A 66 -10.26 -1.04 1.61
C VAL A 66 -11.79 -0.99 1.52
N PHE A 67 -12.32 0.18 1.18
CA PHE A 67 -13.74 0.34 0.90
C PHE A 67 -13.95 0.27 -0.61
N THR A 68 -14.83 -0.62 -1.02
CA THR A 68 -15.31 -0.71 -2.40
C THR A 68 -16.71 -0.16 -2.45
N GLU A 69 -17.06 0.50 -3.55
CA GLU A 69 -18.46 0.77 -3.84
C GLU A 69 -19.19 -0.58 -4.02
N ALA A 70 -20.44 -0.67 -3.57
CA ALA A 70 -21.27 -1.80 -3.94
C ALA A 70 -21.36 -1.83 -5.47
N ALA A 71 -21.24 -3.01 -6.10
CA ALA A 71 -21.47 -3.14 -7.53
C ALA A 71 -22.83 -2.49 -7.84
N GLY A 72 -22.80 -1.46 -8.70
CA GLY A 72 -23.89 -0.49 -8.83
C GLY A 72 -25.28 -1.12 -8.92
N SER A 73 -26.23 -0.50 -8.21
CA SER A 73 -27.67 -0.65 -8.43
C SER A 73 -28.07 -0.23 -9.82
#